data_AF-A0A016XI19-F1
#
_entry.id   AF-A0A016XI19-F1
#
_cell.length_a   1.000
_cell.length_b   1.000
_cell.length_c   1.000
_cell.angle_alpha   90.00
_cell.angle_beta   90.00
_cell.angle_gamma   90.00
#
_symmetry.space_group_name_H-M   'P 1'
#
loop_
_entity.id
_entity.type
_entity.pdbx_description
1 polymer ?
#
loop_
_entity_poly.entity_id
_entity_poly.type
_entity_poly.pdbx_seq_one_letter_code
_entity_poly.pdbx_strand_id
1 'polypeptide(L)' 'MAQIIWKESPLTWTAHVNDTPVCTLKGKDIGGWSASWLDGRVWPAPAHLPKAMPQSVRFFSSLNEAKAAVEQTIQS' A
#
# COMPACT_ATOMS: atom_id res chain seq x y z
N MET A 1 -8.69 16.60 3.00
CA MET A 1 -7.82 15.80 2.12
C MET A 1 -6.56 15.49 2.90
N ALA A 2 -6.33 14.23 3.26
CA ALA A 2 -5.09 13.85 3.93
C ALA A 2 -3.94 13.96 2.92
N GLN A 3 -2.94 14.80 3.19
CA GLN A 3 -1.78 14.91 2.32
C GLN A 3 -0.88 13.69 2.54
N ILE A 4 -0.67 12.91 1.48
CA ILE A 4 0.21 11.74 1.50
C ILE A 4 1.59 12.18 1.01
N ILE A 5 2.60 11.95 1.84
CA ILE A 5 4.01 12.19 1.52
C ILE A 5 4.70 10.84 1.38
N TRP A 6 5.24 10.58 0.20
CA TRP A 6 5.99 9.37 -0.08
C TRP A 6 7.47 9.58 0.25
N LYS A 7 7.98 8.87 1.27
CA LYS A 7 9.41 8.82 1.58
C LYS A 7 10.04 7.62 0.89
N GLU A 8 10.98 7.87 -0.01
CA GLU A 8 11.73 6.84 -0.72
C GLU A 8 12.95 6.38 0.08
N SER A 9 13.22 5.09 0.00
CA SER A 9 14.41 4.42 0.51
C SER A 9 14.75 3.28 -0.47
N PRO A 10 15.98 2.74 -0.47
CA PRO A 10 16.34 1.67 -1.39
C PRO A 10 15.34 0.51 -1.34
N LEU A 11 14.68 0.24 -2.47
CA LEU A 11 13.64 -0.78 -2.65
C LEU A 11 12.38 -0.62 -1.77
N THR A 12 12.19 0.52 -1.10
CA THR A 12 11.09 0.72 -0.16
C THR A 12 10.53 2.16 -0.23
N TRP A 13 9.21 2.32 -0.34
CA TRP A 13 8.53 3.62 -0.29
C TRP A 13 7.56 3.61 0.88
N THR A 14 7.63 4.59 1.75
CA THR A 14 6.72 4.70 2.90
C THR A 14 5.80 5.89 2.73
N ALA A 15 4.49 5.63 2.69
CA ALA A 15 3.45 6.65 2.73
C ALA A 15 3.34 7.20 4.15
N HIS A 16 3.45 8.52 4.27
CA HIS A 16 3.17 9.26 5.49
C HIS A 16 1.93 10.14 5.29
N VAL A 17 0.98 10.07 6.21
CA VAL A 17 -0.18 10.97 6.25
C VAL A 17 -0.03 11.84 7.49
N ASN A 18 0.01 13.16 7.33
CA ASN A 18 0.25 14.10 8.43
C ASN A 18 1.48 13.68 9.29
N ASP A 19 2.61 13.43 8.63
CA ASP A 19 3.86 12.93 9.23
C ASP A 19 3.81 11.56 9.91
N THR A 20 2.67 10.87 9.91
CA THR A 20 2.52 9.53 10.48
C THR A 20 2.69 8.47 9.39
N PRO A 21 3.60 7.48 9.54
CA PRO A 21 3.75 6.40 8.57
C PRO A 21 2.51 5.50 8.58
N VAL A 22 1.83 5.37 7.44
CA VAL A 22 0.59 4.60 7.31
C VAL A 22 0.74 3.34 6.46
N CYS A 23 1.61 3.34 5.46
CA CYS A 23 1.80 2.19 4.57
C CYS A 23 3.24 2.12 4.06
N THR A 24 3.75 0.91 3.90
CA THR A 24 5.05 0.64 3.29
C THR A 24 4.88 -0.16 2.01
N LEU A 25 5.47 0.32 0.92
CA LEU A 25 5.62 -0.38 -0.34
C LEU A 25 7.03 -0.93 -0.42
N LYS A 26 7.18 -2.24 -0.54
CA LYS A 26 8.48 -2.90 -0.70
C LYS A 26 8.55 -3.56 -2.07
N GLY A 27 9.57 -3.20 -2.84
CA GLY A 27 9.89 -3.85 -4.11
C GLY A 27 10.43 -5.26 -3.84
N LYS A 28 9.99 -6.23 -4.63
CA LYS A 28 10.50 -7.60 -4.56
C LYS A 28 11.53 -7.85 -5.65
N ASP A 29 12.56 -8.62 -5.33
CA ASP A 29 13.63 -8.97 -6.28
C ASP A 29 13.13 -9.76 -7.49
N ILE A 30 12.03 -10.50 -7.32
CA ILE A 30 11.35 -11.26 -8.39
C ILE A 30 10.48 -10.40 -9.31
N GLY A 31 10.46 -9.08 -9.10
CA GLY A 31 9.55 -8.15 -9.75
C GLY A 31 8.26 -7.94 -8.95
N GLY A 32 7.69 -6.74 -9.13
CA GLY A 32 6.47 -6.29 -8.44
C GLY A 32 6.71 -5.67 -7.05
N TRP A 33 5.60 -5.29 -6.42
CA TRP A 33 5.56 -4.46 -5.22
C TRP A 33 4.60 -5.05 -4.20
N SER A 34 5.00 -5.04 -2.93
CA SER A 34 4.13 -5.40 -1.82
C SER A 34 3.80 -4.17 -1.00
N ALA A 35 2.51 -3.89 -0.81
CA ALA A 35 2.02 -2.83 0.03
C ALA A 35 1.51 -3.39 1.36
N SER A 36 2.04 -2.89 2.47
CA SER A 36 1.70 -3.33 3.81
C SER A 36 1.26 -2.14 4.64
N TRP A 37 0.05 -2.20 5.21
CA TRP A 37 -0.43 -1.17 6.13
C TRP A 37 0.31 -1.25 7.47
N LEU A 38 0.67 -0.10 8.02
CA LEU A 38 1.33 0.05 9.32
C LEU A 38 0.38 0.55 10.42
N ASP A 39 -0.77 1.09 10.03
CA ASP A 39 -1.75 1.70 10.94
C ASP A 39 -2.86 0.73 11.39
N GLY A 40 -2.70 -0.57 11.10
CA GLY A 40 -3.68 -1.61 11.42
C GLY A 40 -4.81 -1.76 10.39
N ARG A 41 -4.81 -0.98 9.30
CA ARG A 41 -5.72 -1.20 8.17
C ARG A 41 -5.45 -2.54 7.49
N VAL A 42 -6.47 -3.03 6.81
CA VAL A 42 -6.39 -4.23 5.97
C VAL A 42 -6.86 -3.87 4.57
N TRP A 43 -6.20 -4.45 3.58
CA TRP A 43 -6.65 -4.38 2.20
C TRP A 43 -7.97 -5.15 2.07
N PRO A 44 -8.97 -4.56 1.39
CA PRO A 44 -10.22 -5.26 1.12
C PRO A 44 -9.96 -6.49 0.25
N ALA A 45 -10.87 -7.46 0.34
CA ALA A 45 -10.83 -8.66 -0.49
C ALA A 45 -10.76 -8.28 -1.98
N PRO A 46 -9.93 -8.93 -2.80
CA PRO A 46 -9.89 -8.68 -4.23
C PRO A 46 -11.28 -8.93 -4.85
N ALA A 47 -11.68 -8.08 -5.81
CA ALA A 47 -13.02 -8.19 -6.43
C ALA A 47 -13.29 -9.55 -7.08
N HIS A 48 -12.25 -10.24 -7.56
CA HIS A 48 -12.34 -11.59 -8.15
C HIS A 48 -12.44 -12.70 -7.10
N LEU A 49 -12.17 -12.41 -5.82
CA LEU A 49 -12.24 -13.36 -4.70
C LEU A 49 -12.91 -12.70 -3.48
N PRO A 50 -14.22 -12.42 -3.51
CA PRO A 50 -14.93 -11.72 -2.43
C PRO A 50 -14.99 -12.51 -1.12
N LYS A 51 -14.70 -13.82 -1.16
CA LYS A 51 -14.61 -14.69 0.03
C LYS A 51 -13.22 -14.67 0.69
N ALA A 52 -12.23 -14.00 0.08
CA ALA A 52 -10.91 -13.90 0.67
C ALA A 52 -10.96 -13.01 1.92
N MET A 53 -10.25 -13.42 2.97
CA MET A 53 -10.10 -12.59 4.16
C MET A 53 -9.30 -11.32 3.83
N PRO A 54 -9.68 -10.15 4.38
CA PRO A 54 -8.86 -8.95 4.30
C PRO A 54 -7.42 -9.24 4.74
N GLN A 55 -6.45 -8.74 3.97
CA GLN A 55 -5.04 -9.00 4.22
C GLN A 55 -4.36 -7.72 4.67
N SER A 56 -3.42 -7.80 5.61
CA SER A 56 -2.57 -6.66 5.97
C SER A 56 -1.61 -6.26 4.84
N VAL A 57 -1.38 -7.17 3.89
CA VAL A 57 -0.47 -6.99 2.75
C VAL A 57 -1.20 -7.26 1.43
N ARG A 58 -0.92 -6.46 0.41
CA ARG A 58 -1.40 -6.67 -0.97
C ARG A 58 -0.24 -6.55 -1.96
N PHE A 59 -0.25 -7.42 -2.96
CA PHE A 59 0.75 -7.41 -4.03
C PHE A 59 0.24 -6.65 -5.25
N PHE A 60 1.15 -5.93 -5.90
CA PHE A 60 0.93 -5.09 -7.06
C PHE A 60 2.02 -5.32 -8.09
N SER A 61 1.66 -5.13 -9.36
CA SER A 61 2.57 -5.37 -10.48
C SER A 61 3.58 -4.24 -10.63
N SER A 62 3.18 -3.01 -10.27
CA SER A 62 4.00 -1.80 -10.43
C SER A 62 3.92 -0.88 -9.21
N LEU A 63 4.95 -0.04 -9.03
CA LEU A 63 5.00 0.95 -7.96
C LEU A 63 3.84 1.94 -8.08
N ASN A 64 3.53 2.37 -9.30
CA ASN A 64 2.48 3.35 -9.56
C ASN A 64 1.10 2.80 -9.18
N GLU A 65 0.81 1.55 -9.54
CA GLU A 65 -0.42 0.86 -9.14
C GLU A 65 -0.52 0.75 -7.61
N ALA A 66 0.58 0.40 -6.94
CA ALA A 66 0.62 0.30 -5.48
C ALA A 66 0.38 1.66 -4.80
N LYS A 67 1.01 2.74 -5.29
CA LYS A 67 0.81 4.10 -4.76
C LYS A 67 -0.64 4.56 -4.94
N ALA A 68 -1.19 4.42 -6.15
CA ALA A 68 -2.58 4.79 -6.43
C ALA A 68 -3.58 4.04 -5.55
N ALA A 69 -3.37 2.74 -5.33
CA ALA A 69 -4.24 1.94 -4.46
C ALA A 69 -4.18 2.40 -2.99
N VAL A 70 -2.99 2.75 -2.49
CA VAL A 70 -2.80 3.33 -1.14
C VAL A 70 -3.53 4.67 -1.04
N GLU A 71 -3.32 5.55 -2.02
CA GLU A 71 -3.97 6.87 -2.06
C GLU A 71 -5.49 6.76 -2.09
N GLN A 72 -6.04 5.87 -2.92
CA GLN A 72 -7.47 5.61 -2.98
C GLN A 72 -8.04 5.09 -1.66
N THR A 73 -7.31 4.20 -0.97
CA THR A 73 -7.75 3.62 0.32
C THR A 73 -7.65 4.61 1.49
N ILE A 74 -6.73 5.59 1.42
CA ILE A 74 -6.63 6.66 2.41
C ILE A 74 -7.70 7.73 2.19
N GLN A 75 -8.10 7.94 0.93
CA GLN A 75 -9.13 8.91 0.56
C GLN A 75 -10.56 8.38 0.72
N SER A 76 -10.75 7.06 0.73
CA SER A 76 -12.04 6.39 1.03
C SER A 76 -12.37 6.41 2.50
#